data_AF-A0A964R109-F1
#
_entry.id   AF-A0A964R109-F1
#
_cell.length_a   1.000
_cell.length_b   1.000
_cell.length_c   1.000
_cell.angle_alpha   90.00
_cell.angle_beta   90.00
_cell.angle_gamma   90.00
#
_symmetry.space_group_name_H-M   'P 1'
#
loop_
_entity.id
_entity.type
_entity.pdbx_description
1 polymer ?
#
loop_
_entity_poly.entity_id
_entity_poly.type
_entity_poly.pdbx_seq_one_letter_code
_entity_poly.pdbx_strand_id
1 'polypeptide(L)'
;MSATIEMQATGFPAPAVFKEHVEWVSAQCQGFLDWQRRTILQGDPSAELRSTHREALKCLLRMTRSLYLTVSDPDYSDEWASRELRGRLGQLEESWRMSNNPMTDQAADEVLAKCFPG
;
A
#
# COMPACT_ATOMS: atom_id res chain seq x y z
N MET A 1 25.58 34.15 -10.92
CA MET A 1 26.26 32.98 -11.49
C MET A 1 25.20 31.93 -11.76
N SER A 2 24.75 31.81 -13.02
CA SER A 2 23.76 30.82 -13.44
C SER A 2 24.49 29.53 -13.76
N ALA A 3 24.15 28.45 -13.06
CA ALA A 3 24.59 27.11 -13.43
C ALA A 3 23.70 26.63 -14.60
N THR A 4 24.26 26.71 -15.81
CA THR A 4 23.73 26.04 -17.00
C THR A 4 23.77 24.54 -16.75
N ILE A 5 22.60 23.90 -16.66
CA ILE A 5 22.52 22.44 -16.68
C ILE A 5 22.76 22.01 -18.12
N GLU A 6 23.95 21.50 -18.40
CA GLU A 6 24.24 20.82 -19.66
C GLU A 6 23.38 19.55 -19.75
N MET A 7 22.35 19.59 -20.60
CA MET A 7 21.67 18.39 -21.07
C MET A 7 22.65 17.60 -21.93
N GLN A 8 23.33 16.62 -21.33
CA GLN A 8 24.11 15.63 -22.07
C GLN A 8 23.18 14.67 -22.82
N ALA A 9 23.65 14.21 -23.99
CA ALA A 9 22.97 13.30 -24.90
C ALA A 9 22.90 11.86 -24.37
N THR A 10 22.12 11.66 -23.30
CA THR A 10 21.77 10.33 -22.79
C THR A 10 20.27 10.12 -23.00
N GLY A 11 19.87 8.98 -23.56
CA GLY A 11 18.45 8.64 -23.77
C GLY A 11 17.65 8.68 -22.46
N PHE A 12 16.31 8.66 -22.56
CA PHE A 12 15.44 8.67 -21.38
C PHE A 12 15.82 7.52 -20.42
N PRO A 13 16.19 7.79 -19.15
CA PRO A 13 16.70 6.79 -18.21
C PRO A 13 15.55 5.98 -17.59
N ALA A 14 14.73 5.34 -18.44
CA ALA A 14 13.48 4.70 -18.06
C ALA A 14 13.61 3.75 -16.85
N PRO A 15 14.62 2.84 -16.78
CA PRO A 15 14.72 1.90 -15.67
C PRO A 15 14.96 2.57 -14.31
N ALA A 16 15.79 3.62 -14.27
CA ALA A 16 16.09 4.34 -13.02
C ALA A 16 14.87 5.10 -12.51
N VAL A 17 14.19 5.82 -13.42
CA VAL A 17 12.94 6.55 -13.10
C VAL A 17 11.86 5.60 -12.58
N PHE A 18 11.73 4.42 -13.19
CA PHE A 18 10.77 3.42 -12.73
C PHE A 18 11.11 2.86 -11.35
N LYS A 19 12.38 2.53 -11.11
CA LYS A 19 12.82 2.04 -9.80
C LYS A 19 12.52 3.06 -8.71
N GLU A 20 12.89 4.32 -8.93
CA GLU A 20 12.59 5.41 -7.99
C GLU A 20 11.07 5.56 -7.76
N HIS A 21 10.26 5.38 -8.81
CA HIS A 21 8.81 5.41 -8.68
C HIS A 21 8.27 4.26 -7.83
N VAL A 22 8.79 3.03 -7.99
CA VAL A 22 8.42 1.87 -7.18
C VAL A 22 8.81 2.08 -5.71
N GLU A 23 10.04 2.55 -5.46
CA GLU A 23 10.52 2.87 -4.11
C GLU A 23 9.64 3.93 -3.45
N TRP A 24 9.31 4.99 -4.19
CA TRP A 24 8.43 6.05 -3.70
C TRP A 24 7.03 5.53 -3.38
N VAL A 25 6.39 4.76 -4.27
CA VAL A 25 5.06 4.17 -4.03
C VAL A 25 5.10 3.24 -2.82
N SER A 26 6.14 2.40 -2.69
CA SER A 26 6.29 1.53 -1.52
C SER A 26 6.39 2.32 -0.22
N ALA A 27 7.18 3.40 -0.21
CA ALA A 27 7.30 4.28 0.94
C ALA A 27 5.97 4.94 1.32
N GLN A 28 5.16 5.37 0.34
CA GLN A 28 3.82 5.91 0.60
C GLN A 28 2.89 4.84 1.22
N CYS A 29 2.95 3.60 0.72
CA CYS A 29 2.18 2.49 1.27
C CYS A 29 2.57 2.22 2.73
N GLN A 30 3.87 2.16 3.02
CA GLN A 30 4.37 1.94 4.38
C GLN A 30 3.95 3.08 5.31
N GLY A 31 4.14 4.35 4.90
CA GLY A 31 3.76 5.51 5.70
C GLY A 31 2.27 5.53 6.03
N PHE A 32 1.42 5.16 5.08
CA PHE A 32 -0.02 5.00 5.32
C PHE A 32 -0.33 3.89 6.33
N LEU A 33 0.29 2.71 6.20
CA LEU A 33 0.05 1.58 7.11
C LEU A 33 0.49 1.92 8.55
N ASP A 34 1.61 2.61 8.72
CA ASP A 34 2.10 3.07 10.01
C ASP A 34 1.18 4.13 10.64
N TRP A 35 0.67 5.05 9.82
CA TRP A 35 -0.35 6.01 10.25
C TRP A 35 -1.65 5.31 10.67
N GLN A 36 -2.16 4.40 9.85
CA GLN A 36 -3.36 3.63 10.15
C GLN A 36 -3.22 2.88 11.47
N ARG A 37 -2.08 2.22 11.70
CA ARG A 37 -1.84 1.48 12.94
C ARG A 37 -1.98 2.39 14.16
N ARG A 38 -1.32 3.55 14.14
CA ARG A 38 -1.29 4.49 15.27
C ARG A 38 -2.63 5.20 15.48
N THR A 39 -3.30 5.58 14.41
CA THR A 39 -4.44 6.51 14.47
C THR A 39 -5.79 5.81 14.36
N ILE A 40 -5.90 4.80 13.49
CA ILE A 40 -7.16 4.14 13.19
C ILE A 40 -7.36 2.89 14.03
N LEU A 41 -6.32 2.05 14.17
CA LEU A 41 -6.44 0.77 14.87
C LEU A 41 -6.18 0.87 16.38
N GLN A 42 -5.24 1.71 16.80
CA GLN A 42 -4.88 1.89 18.22
C GLN A 42 -5.57 3.10 18.86
N GLY A 43 -6.21 3.96 18.06
CA GLY A 43 -6.91 5.16 18.54
C GLY A 43 -8.42 4.98 18.60
N ASP A 44 -9.12 6.08 18.91
CA ASP A 44 -10.58 6.21 18.77
C ASP A 44 -10.88 7.20 17.62
N PRO A 45 -10.83 6.74 16.35
CA PRO A 45 -10.95 7.65 15.23
C PRO A 45 -12.38 8.20 15.10
N SER A 46 -12.52 9.47 14.74
CA SER A 46 -13.83 10.02 14.39
C SER A 46 -14.40 9.36 13.13
N ALA A 47 -15.71 9.51 12.90
CA ALA A 47 -16.35 9.02 11.67
C ALA A 47 -15.73 9.65 10.41
N GLU A 48 -15.40 10.94 10.47
CA GLU A 48 -14.71 11.65 9.40
C GLU A 48 -13.32 11.07 9.14
N LEU A 49 -12.54 10.81 10.19
CA LEU A 49 -11.20 10.24 10.07
C LEU A 49 -11.23 8.82 9.48
N ARG A 50 -12.23 8.01 9.84
CA ARG A 50 -12.49 6.71 9.22
C ARG A 50 -12.84 6.83 7.73
N SER A 51 -13.58 7.86 7.35
CA SER A 51 -13.88 8.14 5.93
C SER A 51 -12.62 8.52 5.16
N THR A 52 -11.80 9.42 5.72
CA THR A 52 -10.52 9.83 5.13
C THR A 52 -9.56 8.65 4.96
N HIS A 53 -9.45 7.79 5.99
CA HIS A 53 -8.69 6.54 5.91
C HIS A 53 -9.15 5.67 4.73
N ARG A 54 -10.47 5.48 4.57
CA ARG A 54 -11.04 4.64 3.53
C ARG A 54 -10.73 5.16 2.12
N GLU A 55 -10.83 6.47 1.92
CA GLU A 55 -10.52 7.08 0.61
C GLU A 55 -9.03 7.04 0.28
N ALA A 56 -8.17 7.31 1.27
CA ALA A 56 -6.72 7.17 1.12
C ALA A 56 -6.33 5.72 0.75
N LEU A 57 -6.93 4.73 1.43
CA LEU A 57 -6.71 3.32 1.16
C LEU A 57 -7.12 2.91 -0.26
N LYS A 58 -8.30 3.36 -0.73
CA LYS A 58 -8.74 3.11 -2.11
C LYS A 58 -7.76 3.69 -3.12
N CYS A 59 -7.26 4.90 -2.87
CA CYS A 59 -6.30 5.56 -3.74
C CYS A 59 -5.00 4.76 -3.84
N LEU A 60 -4.42 4.38 -2.70
CA LEU A 60 -3.19 3.57 -2.65
C LEU A 60 -3.37 2.21 -3.33
N LEU A 61 -4.48 1.51 -3.07
CA LEU A 61 -4.78 0.24 -3.74
C LEU A 61 -4.80 0.39 -5.26
N ARG A 62 -5.43 1.45 -5.78
CA ARG A 62 -5.50 1.69 -7.23
C ARG A 62 -4.12 2.00 -7.80
N MET A 63 -3.36 2.90 -7.18
CA MET A 63 -2.03 3.29 -7.66
C MET A 63 -1.06 2.09 -7.64
N THR A 64 -1.01 1.34 -6.54
CA THR A 64 -0.12 0.19 -6.40
C THR A 64 -0.50 -0.93 -7.36
N ARG A 65 -1.81 -1.17 -7.63
CA ARG A 65 -2.25 -2.15 -8.64
C ARG A 65 -1.83 -1.77 -10.05
N SER A 66 -2.02 -0.51 -10.43
CA SER A 66 -1.61 -0.01 -11.74
C SER A 66 -0.11 -0.21 -11.96
N LEU A 67 0.70 0.13 -10.95
CA LEU A 67 2.15 -0.06 -11.06
C LEU A 67 2.55 -1.54 -11.03
N TYR A 68 1.88 -2.35 -10.21
CA TYR A 68 2.11 -3.80 -10.16
C TYR A 68 1.86 -4.48 -11.51
N LEU A 69 0.81 -4.06 -12.23
CA LEU A 69 0.51 -4.55 -13.57
C LEU A 69 1.69 -4.28 -14.52
N THR A 70 2.23 -3.06 -14.50
CA THR A 70 3.37 -2.69 -15.35
C THR A 70 4.62 -3.50 -15.02
N VAL A 71 4.95 -3.67 -13.73
CA VAL A 71 6.19 -4.37 -13.34
C VAL A 71 6.09 -5.89 -13.38
N SER A 72 4.90 -6.42 -13.63
CA SER A 72 4.66 -7.88 -13.75
C SER A 72 4.53 -8.31 -15.21
N ASP A 73 4.69 -7.38 -16.15
CA ASP A 73 4.74 -7.69 -17.56
C ASP A 73 6.00 -8.56 -17.84
N PRO A 74 5.88 -9.68 -18.58
CA PRO A 74 7.04 -10.53 -18.91
C PRO A 74 8.18 -9.79 -19.63
N ASP A 75 7.85 -8.76 -20.41
CA ASP A 75 8.82 -7.93 -21.12
C ASP A 75 9.45 -6.86 -20.19
N TYR A 76 8.88 -6.68 -18.99
CA TYR A 76 9.37 -5.83 -17.91
C TYR A 76 9.78 -6.70 -16.71
N SER A 77 10.91 -7.40 -16.84
CA SER A 77 11.41 -8.29 -15.79
C SER A 77 12.17 -7.52 -14.69
N ASP A 78 11.46 -6.83 -13.79
CA ASP A 78 12.00 -6.39 -12.49
C ASP A 78 11.37 -7.20 -11.36
N GLU A 79 11.98 -8.35 -11.05
CA GLU A 79 11.50 -9.26 -10.00
C GLU A 79 11.46 -8.61 -8.61
N TRP A 80 12.38 -7.67 -8.34
CA TRP A 80 12.37 -6.93 -7.08
C TRP A 80 11.14 -6.04 -7.00
N ALA A 81 10.88 -5.24 -8.04
CA ALA A 81 9.73 -4.34 -8.07
C ALA A 81 8.40 -5.10 -8.00
N SER A 82 8.26 -6.19 -8.75
CA SER A 82 7.05 -7.02 -8.73
C SER A 82 6.81 -7.61 -7.33
N ARG A 83 7.84 -8.19 -6.71
CA ARG A 83 7.74 -8.74 -5.35
C ARG A 83 7.41 -7.68 -4.30
N GLU A 84 8.06 -6.52 -4.36
CA GLU A 84 7.82 -5.42 -3.42
C GLU A 84 6.37 -4.93 -3.51
N LEU A 85 5.90 -4.63 -4.72
CA LEU A 85 4.52 -4.14 -4.92
C LEU A 85 3.47 -5.20 -4.60
N ARG A 86 3.74 -6.49 -4.88
CA ARG A 86 2.86 -7.59 -4.44
C ARG A 86 2.75 -7.62 -2.91
N GLY A 87 3.85 -7.47 -2.19
CA GLY A 87 3.86 -7.39 -0.73
C GLY A 87 3.02 -6.22 -0.21
N ARG A 88 3.18 -5.03 -0.80
CA ARG A 88 2.39 -3.84 -0.44
C ARG A 88 0.91 -4.01 -0.75
N LEU A 89 0.56 -4.59 -1.89
CA LEU A 89 -0.83 -4.89 -2.23
C LEU A 89 -1.48 -5.80 -1.19
N GLY A 90 -0.82 -6.89 -0.80
CA GLY A 90 -1.35 -7.79 0.22
C GLY A 90 -1.64 -7.08 1.56
N GLN A 91 -0.75 -6.17 1.99
CA GLN A 91 -0.95 -5.38 3.21
C GLN A 91 -2.14 -4.40 3.10
N LEU A 92 -2.27 -3.71 1.95
CA LEU A 92 -3.37 -2.77 1.72
C LEU A 92 -4.72 -3.50 1.57
N GLU A 93 -4.74 -4.67 0.93
CA GLU A 93 -5.93 -5.51 0.78
C GLU A 93 -6.38 -6.06 2.13
N GLU A 94 -5.44 -6.47 2.98
CA GLU A 94 -5.74 -6.87 4.35
C GLU A 94 -6.35 -5.71 5.13
N SER A 95 -5.76 -4.52 5.01
CA SER A 95 -6.34 -3.32 5.61
C SER A 95 -7.76 -3.07 5.11
N TRP A 96 -8.01 -3.24 3.82
CA TRP A 96 -9.33 -3.02 3.25
C TRP A 96 -10.36 -4.00 3.82
N ARG A 97 -9.97 -5.27 3.97
CA ARG A 97 -10.79 -6.32 4.57
C ARG A 97 -11.15 -5.99 6.00
N MET A 98 -10.18 -5.59 6.82
CA MET A 98 -10.41 -5.20 8.22
C MET A 98 -11.39 -4.02 8.34
N SER A 99 -11.34 -3.04 7.44
CA SER A 99 -12.18 -1.84 7.50
C SER A 99 -13.58 -1.97 6.88
N ASN A 100 -13.84 -3.02 6.09
CA ASN A 100 -15.12 -3.23 5.41
C ASN A 100 -15.86 -4.51 5.85
N ASN A 101 -15.17 -5.44 6.52
CA ASN A 101 -15.78 -6.64 7.06
C ASN A 101 -15.39 -6.80 8.55
N PRO A 102 -15.86 -5.88 9.43
CA PRO A 102 -15.62 -6.04 10.85
C PRO A 102 -16.27 -7.34 11.33
N MET A 103 -15.51 -8.16 12.05
CA MET A 103 -16.04 -9.33 12.74
C MET A 103 -17.12 -8.86 13.72
N THR A 104 -18.27 -9.52 13.72
CA THR A 104 -19.30 -9.26 14.74
C THR A 104 -18.86 -9.81 16.08
N ASP A 105 -19.35 -9.23 17.18
CA ASP A 105 -19.07 -9.73 18.54
C ASP A 105 -19.46 -11.21 18.66
N GLN A 106 -20.59 -11.60 18.06
CA GLN A 106 -21.02 -13.00 17.98
C GLN A 106 -20.01 -13.91 17.27
N ALA A 107 -19.45 -13.46 16.13
CA ALA A 107 -18.44 -14.24 15.42
C ALA A 107 -17.12 -14.34 16.22
N ALA A 108 -16.79 -13.30 17.00
CA ALA A 108 -15.64 -13.32 17.91
C ALA A 108 -15.86 -14.32 19.06
N ASP A 109 -17.04 -14.30 19.68
CA ASP A 109 -17.42 -15.21 20.77
C ASP A 109 -17.40 -16.68 20.31
N GLU A 110 -17.89 -16.96 19.09
CA GLU A 110 -17.82 -18.30 18.51
C GLU A 110 -16.39 -18.79 18.30
N VAL A 111 -15.47 -17.91 17.92
CA VAL A 111 -14.05 -18.24 17.77
C VAL A 111 -13.41 -18.50 19.14
N LEU A 112 -13.72 -17.67 20.13
CA LEU A 112 -13.23 -17.85 21.49
C LEU A 112 -13.69 -19.19 22.09
N ALA A 113 -14.97 -19.53 21.93
CA ALA A 113 -15.53 -20.79 22.41
C ALA A 113 -14.91 -22.02 21.72
N LYS A 114 -14.51 -21.91 20.44
CA LYS A 114 -13.83 -22.99 19.71
C LYS A 114 -12.37 -23.19 20.12
N CYS A 115 -11.66 -22.10 20.38
CA CYS A 115 -10.23 -22.14 20.73
C CYS A 115 -9.98 -22.40 22.22
N PHE A 116 -10.90 -21.97 23.08
CA PHE A 116 -10.83 -22.13 24.53
C PHE A 116 -12.11 -22.81 25.05
N PRO A 117 -12.35 -24.09 24.69
CA PRO A 117 -13.42 -24.86 25.33
C PRO A 117 -13.08 -25.03 26.81
N GLY A 118 -14.04 -24.70 27.69
CA GLY A 118 -13.90 -24.89 29.14
C GLY A 118 -13.64 -26.34 29.55
#